data_AF-A0A840QMV9-F1
#
_entry.id   AF-A0A840QMV9-F1
#
_cell.length_a   1.000
_cell.length_b   1.000
_cell.length_c   1.000
_cell.angle_alpha   90.00
_cell.angle_beta   90.00
_cell.angle_gamma   90.00
#
_symmetry.space_group_name_H-M   'P 1'
#
loop_
_entity.id
_entity.type
_entity.pdbx_description
1 polymer ?
#
loop_
_entity_poly.entity_id
_entity_poly.type
_entity_poly.pdbx_seq_one_letter_code
_entity_poly.pdbx_strand_id
1 'polypeptide(L)'
;MTPLLFRFLIGIAISIIIYSVVKYIRDPRRSFESAYNQGRFFIYDDEENVRQNLLITYRGVLFEGKKYVGVAEEKFDVIKILIGTEETDRLRGLKKDDFYFLEKELILRYPKAKVEWRSPILEFMRQIEKQ
;
A
#
# COMPACT_ATOMS: atom_id res chain seq x y z
N MET A 1 38.16 -16.87 32.50
CA MET A 1 37.20 -15.74 32.54
C MET A 1 36.91 -15.12 31.15
N THR A 2 37.82 -15.21 30.17
CA THR A 2 37.68 -14.61 28.83
C THR A 2 36.83 -15.35 27.77
N PRO A 3 36.69 -16.71 27.74
CA PRO A 3 35.97 -17.37 26.64
C PRO A 3 34.45 -17.30 26.74
N LEU A 4 33.89 -17.02 27.94
CA LEU A 4 32.43 -16.83 28.10
C LEU A 4 31.96 -15.53 27.44
N LEU A 5 32.72 -14.44 27.59
CA LEU A 5 32.39 -13.14 26.97
C LEU A 5 32.30 -13.24 25.45
N PHE A 6 33.25 -13.93 24.82
CA PHE A 6 33.24 -14.14 23.38
C PHE A 6 32.02 -14.95 22.91
N ARG A 7 31.63 -15.98 23.67
CA ARG A 7 30.42 -16.78 23.39
C ARG A 7 29.14 -15.95 23.53
N PHE A 8 29.08 -15.06 24.52
CA PHE A 8 27.96 -14.12 24.68
C PHE A 8 27.87 -13.13 23.53
N LEU A 9 28.99 -12.56 23.08
CA LEU A 9 29.03 -11.65 21.94
C LEU A 9 28.56 -12.33 20.65
N ILE A 10 28.98 -13.58 20.41
CA ILE A 10 28.50 -14.38 19.27
C ILE A 10 26.98 -14.61 19.37
N GLY A 11 26.46 -14.92 20.56
CA GLY A 11 25.02 -15.09 20.76
C GLY A 11 24.21 -13.82 20.43
N ILE A 12 24.72 -12.65 20.83
CA ILE A 12 24.10 -11.35 20.50
C ILE A 12 24.16 -11.11 18.98
N ALA A 13 25.31 -11.34 18.35
CA ALA A 13 25.48 -11.16 16.92
C ALA A 13 24.52 -12.05 16.11
N ILE A 14 24.39 -13.33 16.48
CA ILE A 14 23.44 -14.27 15.87
C ILE A 14 22.00 -13.77 16.06
N SER A 15 21.64 -13.29 17.26
CA SER A 15 20.31 -12.77 17.54
C SER A 15 19.97 -11.55 16.67
N ILE A 16 20.93 -10.64 16.47
CA ILE A 16 20.77 -9.47 15.58
C ILE A 16 20.56 -9.91 14.12
N ILE A 17 21.31 -10.92 13.67
CA ILE A 17 21.17 -11.47 12.31
C ILE A 17 19.79 -12.10 12.14
N ILE A 18 19.35 -12.94 13.08
CA ILE A 18 18.02 -13.58 13.03
C ILE A 18 16.93 -12.51 13.02
N TYR A 19 16.99 -11.51 13.90
CA TYR A 19 16.04 -10.41 13.93
C TYR A 19 15.98 -9.67 12.59
N SER A 20 17.15 -9.34 12.02
CA SER A 20 17.25 -8.66 10.73
C SER A 20 16.66 -9.49 9.59
N VAL A 21 16.94 -10.79 9.55
CA VAL A 21 16.41 -11.71 8.53
C VAL A 21 14.89 -11.83 8.65
N VAL A 22 14.35 -12.03 9.86
CA VAL A 22 12.90 -12.11 10.07
C VAL A 22 12.22 -10.80 9.67
N LYS A 23 12.79 -9.65 10.06
CA LYS A 23 12.28 -8.33 9.68
C LYS A 23 12.31 -8.12 8.17
N TYR A 24 13.38 -8.56 7.50
CA TYR A 24 13.53 -8.43 6.05
C TYR A 24 12.59 -9.34 5.27
N ILE A 25 12.42 -10.61 5.67
CA ILE A 25 11.51 -11.55 5.00
C ILE A 25 10.05 -11.15 5.20
N ARG A 26 9.71 -10.57 6.36
CA ARG A 26 8.38 -10.04 6.64
C ARG A 26 8.10 -8.72 5.94
N ASP A 27 9.09 -8.09 5.29
CA ASP A 27 8.87 -6.86 4.54
C ASP A 27 7.97 -7.15 3.32
N PRO A 28 6.70 -6.72 3.34
CA PRO A 28 5.74 -7.05 2.30
C PRO A 28 6.05 -6.35 0.97
N ARG A 29 7.02 -5.42 0.94
CA ARG A 29 7.49 -4.72 -0.28
C ARG A 29 7.91 -5.68 -1.38
N ARG A 30 8.53 -6.82 -1.05
CA ARG A 30 8.92 -7.82 -2.07
C ARG A 30 7.70 -8.43 -2.76
N SER A 31 6.65 -8.73 -2.01
CA SER A 31 5.40 -9.26 -2.56
C SER A 31 4.70 -8.21 -3.41
N PHE A 32 4.76 -6.94 -3.01
CA PHE A 32 4.25 -5.80 -3.78
C PHE A 32 4.94 -5.68 -5.14
N GLU A 33 6.28 -5.64 -5.16
CA GLU A 33 7.05 -5.55 -6.41
C GLU A 33 6.77 -6.73 -7.34
N SER A 34 6.66 -7.95 -6.79
CA SER A 34 6.30 -9.13 -7.58
C SER A 34 4.90 -9.02 -8.18
N ALA A 35 3.92 -8.50 -7.43
CA ALA A 35 2.56 -8.30 -7.94
C ALA A 35 2.54 -7.23 -9.02
N TYR A 36 3.26 -6.12 -8.82
CA TYR A 36 3.36 -5.03 -9.78
C TYR A 36 3.96 -5.47 -11.11
N ASN A 37 5.09 -6.20 -11.06
CA ASN A 37 5.74 -6.75 -12.25
C ASN A 37 4.86 -7.76 -13.00
N GLN A 38 3.95 -8.44 -12.30
CA GLN A 38 3.02 -9.42 -12.89
C GLN A 38 1.65 -8.80 -13.24
N GLY A 39 1.48 -7.50 -13.01
CA GLY A 39 0.21 -6.79 -13.20
C GLY A 39 -0.94 -7.29 -12.33
N ARG A 40 -0.65 -7.95 -11.21
CA ARG A 40 -1.65 -8.48 -10.28
C ARG A 40 -2.09 -7.41 -9.30
N PHE A 41 -3.31 -7.58 -8.77
CA PHE A 41 -3.80 -6.77 -7.69
C PHE A 41 -3.02 -7.05 -6.40
N PHE A 42 -2.55 -6.00 -5.73
CA PHE A 42 -2.01 -6.09 -4.37
C PHE A 42 -2.09 -4.72 -3.68
N ILE A 43 -2.45 -4.71 -2.39
CA ILE A 43 -2.41 -3.51 -1.54
C ILE A 43 -1.32 -3.68 -0.48
N TYR A 44 -0.33 -2.81 -0.53
CA TYR A 44 0.66 -2.64 0.53
C TYR A 44 0.28 -1.44 1.39
N ASP A 45 0.06 -1.68 2.68
CA ASP A 45 -0.37 -0.66 3.61
C ASP A 45 0.18 -0.94 4.99
N ASP A 46 0.48 0.14 5.72
CA ASP A 46 0.85 0.11 7.13
C ASP A 46 -0.29 0.76 7.91
N GLU A 47 -1.13 -0.07 8.52
CA GLU A 47 -2.32 0.38 9.27
C GLU A 47 -1.94 1.15 10.54
N GLU A 48 -0.79 0.86 11.14
CA GLU A 48 -0.30 1.56 12.34
C GLU A 48 0.24 2.95 11.99
N ASN A 49 0.81 3.10 10.79
CA ASN A 49 1.37 4.36 10.32
C ASN A 49 0.47 5.08 9.31
N VAL A 50 -0.44 5.91 9.82
CA VAL A 50 -1.38 6.64 8.94
C VAL A 50 -0.72 7.73 8.10
N ARG A 51 0.50 8.18 8.45
CA ARG A 51 1.25 9.15 7.63
C ARG A 51 1.89 8.52 6.40
N GLN A 52 2.04 7.20 6.40
CA GLN A 52 2.55 6.47 5.26
C GLN A 52 1.45 6.33 4.20
N ASN A 53 1.81 6.57 2.94
CA ASN A 53 0.91 6.33 1.83
C ASN A 53 0.67 4.82 1.71
N LEU A 54 -0.57 4.43 1.44
CA LEU A 54 -0.86 3.08 0.98
C LEU A 54 -0.45 2.98 -0.49
N LEU A 55 0.08 1.84 -0.90
CA LEU A 55 0.44 1.56 -2.29
C LEU A 55 -0.48 0.47 -2.82
N ILE A 56 -0.97 0.65 -4.03
CA ILE A 56 -1.79 -0.34 -4.72
C ILE A 56 -1.14 -0.61 -6.06
N THR A 57 -1.09 -1.88 -6.44
CA THR A 57 -0.82 -2.24 -7.83
C THR A 57 -2.02 -2.96 -8.43
N TYR A 58 -2.33 -2.65 -9.69
CA TYR A 58 -3.38 -3.32 -10.45
C TYR A 58 -3.09 -3.19 -11.94
N ARG A 59 -3.13 -4.31 -12.68
CA ARG A 59 -2.82 -4.37 -14.12
C ARG A 59 -1.54 -3.64 -14.54
N GLY A 60 -0.54 -3.65 -13.65
CA GLY A 60 0.78 -3.07 -13.91
C GLY A 60 0.85 -1.55 -13.73
N VAL A 61 -0.19 -0.95 -13.14
CA VAL A 61 -0.21 0.44 -12.69
C VAL A 61 0.06 0.49 -11.20
N LEU A 62 0.92 1.43 -10.77
CA LEU A 62 1.16 1.80 -9.38
C LEU A 62 0.27 2.99 -9.00
N PHE A 63 -0.52 2.82 -7.94
CA PHE A 63 -1.30 3.89 -7.32
C PHE A 63 -0.80 4.16 -5.91
N GLU A 64 -0.86 5.43 -5.52
CA GLU A 64 -0.57 5.89 -4.17
C GLU A 64 -1.81 6.47 -3.53
N GLY A 65 -2.22 5.96 -2.37
CA GLY A 65 -3.32 6.50 -1.57
C GLY A 65 -2.80 7.25 -0.35
N LYS A 66 -3.05 8.55 -0.28
CA LYS A 66 -2.80 9.35 0.91
C LYS A 66 -3.99 9.21 1.87
N LYS A 67 -3.72 8.72 3.08
CA LYS A 67 -4.72 8.54 4.14
C LYS A 67 -4.88 9.83 4.93
N TYR A 68 -6.13 10.22 5.19
CA TYR A 68 -6.49 11.36 6.03
C TYR A 68 -7.29 10.87 7.22
N VAL A 69 -6.77 11.12 8.43
CA VAL A 69 -7.43 10.80 9.70
C VAL A 69 -8.37 11.93 10.08
N GLY A 70 -9.54 11.56 10.56
CA GLY A 70 -10.48 12.47 11.18
C GLY A 70 -11.24 11.80 12.31
N VAL A 71 -12.23 12.51 12.85
CA VAL A 71 -13.12 11.95 13.87
C VAL A 71 -14.29 11.28 13.16
N ALA A 72 -14.48 9.99 13.41
CA ALA A 72 -15.60 9.21 12.92
C ALA A 72 -16.22 8.43 14.07
N GLU A 73 -17.51 8.69 14.37
CA GLU A 73 -18.28 7.96 15.39
C GLU A 73 -17.50 7.81 16.72
N GLU A 74 -17.01 8.94 17.25
CA GLU A 74 -16.34 9.03 18.56
C GLU A 74 -14.91 8.47 18.64
N LYS A 75 -14.31 8.04 17.53
CA LYS A 75 -12.88 7.64 17.47
C LYS A 75 -12.15 8.26 16.28
N PHE A 76 -10.82 8.31 16.36
CA PHE A 76 -9.99 8.67 15.21
C PHE A 76 -9.95 7.50 14.23
N ASP A 77 -10.30 7.77 12.98
CA ASP A 77 -10.33 6.78 11.91
C ASP A 77 -9.92 7.41 10.56
N VAL A 78 -9.58 6.60 9.57
CA VAL A 78 -9.32 7.05 8.21
C VAL A 78 -10.66 7.40 7.56
N ILE A 79 -10.90 8.70 7.37
CA ILE A 79 -12.16 9.21 6.80
C ILE A 79 -12.06 9.51 5.32
N LYS A 80 -10.85 9.60 4.77
CA LYS A 80 -10.61 9.91 3.37
C LYS A 80 -9.31 9.29 2.87
N ILE A 81 -9.36 8.75 1.65
CA ILE A 81 -8.20 8.24 0.94
C ILE A 81 -8.13 8.95 -0.41
N LEU A 82 -7.06 9.70 -0.64
CA LEU A 82 -6.81 10.37 -1.91
C LEU A 82 -5.86 9.54 -2.76
N ILE A 83 -6.35 8.99 -3.87
CA ILE A 83 -5.58 8.12 -4.76
C ILE A 83 -5.02 8.92 -5.93
N GLY A 84 -3.71 8.79 -6.17
CA GLY A 84 -3.04 9.29 -7.36
C GLY A 84 -2.19 8.21 -8.03
N THR A 85 -1.65 8.53 -9.20
CA THR A 85 -0.61 7.75 -9.87
C THR A 85 0.31 8.72 -10.60
N GLU A 86 1.59 8.39 -10.65
CA GLU A 86 2.55 9.06 -11.54
C GLU A 86 2.59 8.40 -12.93
N GLU A 87 2.02 7.19 -13.07
CA GLU A 87 2.08 6.35 -14.28
C GLU A 87 0.85 6.56 -15.19
N THR A 88 0.62 7.81 -15.56
CA THR A 88 -0.59 8.24 -16.28
C THR A 88 -0.77 7.53 -17.63
N ASP A 89 0.33 7.24 -18.33
CA ASP A 89 0.31 6.50 -19.61
C ASP A 89 -0.21 5.07 -19.47
N ARG A 90 -0.01 4.45 -18.30
CA ARG A 90 -0.42 3.07 -18.02
C ARG A 90 -1.88 2.94 -17.60
N LEU A 91 -2.57 4.07 -17.37
CA LEU A 91 -4.01 4.07 -17.16
C LEU A 91 -4.77 3.58 -18.40
N ARG A 92 -4.19 3.75 -19.59
CA ARG A 92 -4.79 3.29 -20.86
C ARG A 92 -5.01 1.79 -20.85
N GLY A 93 -6.25 1.36 -21.03
CA GLY A 93 -6.66 -0.06 -20.98
C GLY A 93 -7.37 -0.46 -19.68
N LEU A 94 -7.36 0.41 -18.66
CA LEU A 94 -8.29 0.29 -17.54
C LEU A 94 -9.70 0.70 -17.95
N LYS A 95 -10.69 -0.04 -17.45
CA LYS A 95 -12.12 0.20 -17.64
C LYS A 95 -12.73 0.78 -16.37
N LYS A 96 -13.95 1.31 -16.47
CA LYS A 96 -14.71 1.82 -15.33
C LYS A 96 -14.82 0.80 -14.19
N ASP A 97 -15.10 -0.46 -14.52
CA ASP A 97 -15.24 -1.54 -13.52
C ASP A 97 -13.94 -1.80 -12.74
N ASP A 98 -12.78 -1.52 -13.34
CA ASP A 98 -11.49 -1.68 -12.67
C ASP A 98 -11.33 -0.66 -11.53
N PHE A 99 -11.75 0.59 -11.74
CA PHE A 99 -11.75 1.61 -10.69
C PHE A 99 -12.77 1.31 -9.59
N TYR A 100 -13.94 0.79 -9.96
CA TYR A 100 -14.96 0.36 -9.00
C TYR A 100 -14.45 -0.81 -8.13
N PHE A 101 -13.75 -1.77 -8.75
CA PHE A 101 -13.09 -2.85 -8.02
C PHE A 101 -12.08 -2.32 -7.00
N LEU A 102 -11.20 -1.40 -7.40
CA LEU A 102 -10.21 -0.80 -6.50
C LEU A 102 -10.85 -0.03 -5.34
N GLU A 103 -11.89 0.76 -5.63
CA GLU A 103 -12.65 1.49 -4.62
C GLU A 103 -13.31 0.54 -3.61
N LYS A 104 -13.92 -0.54 -4.09
CA LYS A 104 -14.54 -1.55 -3.23
C LYS A 104 -13.53 -2.21 -2.30
N GLU A 105 -12.36 -2.61 -2.80
CA GLU A 105 -11.29 -3.21 -1.99
C GLU A 105 -10.78 -2.25 -0.91
N LEU A 106 -10.70 -0.95 -1.22
CA LEU A 106 -10.33 0.07 -0.25
C LEU A 106 -11.39 0.28 0.82
N ILE A 107 -12.67 0.31 0.45
CA ILE A 107 -13.78 0.45 1.41
C ILE A 107 -13.88 -0.80 2.31
N LEU A 108 -13.57 -1.99 1.79
CA LEU A 108 -13.53 -3.20 2.62
C LEU A 108 -12.47 -3.10 3.73
N ARG A 109 -11.33 -2.44 3.47
CA ARG A 109 -10.28 -2.20 4.48
C ARG A 109 -10.57 -0.98 5.36
N TYR A 110 -11.16 0.06 4.78
CA TYR A 110 -11.46 1.33 5.44
C TYR A 110 -12.93 1.71 5.24
N PRO A 111 -13.86 1.09 5.99
CA PRO A 111 -15.31 1.23 5.75
C PRO A 111 -15.85 2.65 5.90
N LYS A 112 -15.20 3.48 6.71
CA LYS A 112 -15.59 4.87 6.95
C LYS A 112 -14.91 5.86 5.99
N ALA A 113 -14.00 5.39 5.15
CA ALA A 113 -13.24 6.26 4.27
C ALA A 113 -14.01 6.58 2.99
N LYS A 114 -14.03 7.86 2.62
CA LYS A 114 -14.37 8.28 1.27
C LYS A 114 -13.15 8.17 0.37
N VAL A 115 -13.27 7.41 -0.71
CA VAL A 115 -12.23 7.31 -1.73
C VAL A 115 -12.37 8.47 -2.72
N GLU A 116 -11.30 9.20 -2.97
CA GLU A 116 -11.26 10.26 -3.97
C GLU A 116 -10.08 10.05 -4.91
N TRP A 117 -10.35 10.11 -6.21
CA TRP A 117 -9.33 10.02 -7.25
C TRP A 117 -8.76 11.41 -7.55
N ARG A 118 -7.44 11.55 -7.69
CA ARG A 118 -6.78 12.79 -8.08
C ARG A 118 -6.65 12.88 -9.60
N SER A 119 -6.58 14.10 -10.15
CA SER A 119 -6.14 14.29 -11.55
C SER A 119 -4.74 13.68 -11.75
N PRO A 120 -4.48 13.00 -12.89
CA PRO A 120 -5.34 12.91 -14.08
C PRO A 120 -6.30 11.71 -14.13
N ILE A 121 -6.37 10.89 -13.08
CA ILE A 121 -7.27 9.72 -13.04
C ILE A 121 -8.73 10.15 -13.21
N LEU A 122 -9.15 11.25 -12.56
CA LEU A 122 -10.49 11.80 -12.74
C LEU A 122 -10.82 12.15 -14.19
N GLU A 123 -9.86 12.71 -14.92
CA GLU A 123 -10.05 13.10 -16.32
C GLU A 123 -10.15 11.86 -17.20
N PHE A 124 -9.32 10.86 -16.93
CA PHE A 124 -9.35 9.57 -17.59
C PHE A 124 -10.68 8.83 -17.38
N MET A 125 -11.19 8.77 -16.14
CA MET A 125 -12.48 8.16 -15.84
C MET A 125 -13.64 8.84 -16.60
N ARG A 126 -13.63 10.18 -16.68
CA ARG A 126 -14.62 10.94 -17.45
C ARG A 126 -14.55 10.68 -18.95
N GLN A 127 -13.38 10.36 -19.49
CA GLN A 127 -13.23 10.00 -20.91
C GLN A 127 -13.85 8.63 -21.19
N ILE A 128 -13.65 7.65 -20.31
CA ILE A 128 -14.23 6.31 -20.44
C ILE A 128 -15.75 6.35 -20.33
N GLU A 129 -16.33 7.18 -19.46
CA GLU A 129 -17.79 7.29 -19.31
C GLU A 129 -18.52 7.84 -20.54
N LYS A 130 -17.81 8.51 -21.43
CA LYS A 130 -18.39 9.09 -22.66
C LYS A 130 -18.33 8.13 -23.86
N GLN A 131 -17.63 7.01 -23.73
CA GLN A 131 -17.51 5.96 -24.76
C GLN A 131 -18.53 4.86 -24.51
#